data_AF-A0A6G5ACE1-F1
#
_entry.id   AF-A0A6G5ACE1-F1
#
_cell.length_a   1.000
_cell.length_b   1.000
_cell.length_c   1.000
_cell.angle_alpha   90.00
_cell.angle_beta   90.00
_cell.angle_gamma   90.00
#
_symmetry.space_group_name_H-M   'P 1'
#
loop_
_entity.id
_entity.type
_entity.pdbx_description
1 polymer ?
#
loop_
_entity_poly.entity_id
_entity_poly.type
_entity_poly.pdbx_seq_one_letter_code
_entity_poly.pdbx_strand_id
1 'polypeptide(L)'
;MGRQYTLFISEARHVMWAHFSQDSHLLEPKVVWKIPEPSGISRACTLDFPHAEWCLISDGLGTIFVLNSPSRPQGEPWQLCYTHCLEWSQPGTILLTSAHSSFPSSQQMECLLAYVSRPQDVHGSVSIPETTVHFVCVLEWLTFTCMSNCEGDLWSLRRHRRLVGASIPMYVAFDTHGNSLCLASEKDFSFVFDSCKAEVGHEVEETKGGKPQEPPLYSFIQTAEEITVVFRLHEAATKKDIEVSLQVKGIEILIEGKTVLKGDFPHEVVKDGSTWIILDQKLEVHLVKAEHGVVWREVVVGDARGEEVFDPAFVEEIHARLAHLTSETEASGSDKPSFNYQELDDCDDTMEYFTFTRLCGDSHRATHQINLSGHQWLFSMRSADNMPALCLRHDVDGLVWQPRNVMADGDTDSFRVEHVATFNAFGYVQASKEDRKFVVCTIYFYISL
;
A
#
# COMPACT_ATOMS: atom_id res chain seq x y z
N MET A 1 24.30 1.52 23.30
CA MET A 1 25.33 2.59 23.33
C MET A 1 25.02 3.49 22.15
N GLY A 2 24.56 4.73 22.39
CA GLY A 2 24.08 5.61 21.33
C GLY A 2 25.19 5.99 20.34
N ARG A 3 24.83 6.18 19.06
CA ARG A 3 25.74 6.68 18.02
C ARG A 3 26.34 8.02 18.48
N GLN A 4 27.67 8.10 18.52
CA GLN A 4 28.40 9.32 18.89
C GLN A 4 28.55 10.31 17.72
N TYR A 5 27.89 10.07 16.58
CA TYR A 5 28.00 10.89 15.39
C TYR A 5 26.67 10.99 14.65
N THR A 6 26.53 12.03 13.84
CA THR A 6 25.42 12.29 12.94
C THR A 6 25.91 12.60 11.53
N LEU A 7 25.09 12.28 10.54
CA LEU A 7 25.31 12.56 9.12
C LEU A 7 24.15 13.40 8.60
N PHE A 8 24.45 14.47 7.87
CA PHE A 8 23.44 15.34 7.29
C PHE A 8 23.92 15.96 5.98
N ILE A 9 23.00 16.44 5.14
CA ILE A 9 23.32 17.17 3.91
C ILE A 9 23.19 18.66 4.20
N SER A 10 24.26 19.43 3.97
CA SER A 10 24.25 20.89 4.14
C SER A 10 23.57 21.60 2.95
N GLU A 11 23.25 22.89 3.11
CA GLU A 11 22.73 23.73 2.01
C GLU A 11 23.66 23.78 0.80
N ALA A 12 24.98 23.64 1.03
CA ALA A 12 25.99 23.53 -0.01
C ALA A 12 26.03 22.14 -0.69
N ARG A 13 25.06 21.26 -0.41
CA ARG A 13 24.97 19.89 -0.94
C ARG A 13 26.21 19.05 -0.63
N HIS A 14 26.83 19.31 0.51
CA HIS A 14 27.88 18.46 1.07
C HIS A 14 27.28 17.52 2.09
N VAL A 15 27.69 16.25 2.04
CA VAL A 15 27.44 15.32 3.13
C VAL A 15 28.43 15.62 4.24
N MET A 16 27.88 16.02 5.38
CA MET A 16 28.60 16.42 6.57
C MET A 16 28.54 15.31 7.59
N TRP A 17 29.69 15.01 8.18
CA TRP A 17 29.82 14.16 9.36
C TRP A 17 30.13 15.03 10.56
N ALA A 18 29.39 14.86 11.64
CA ALA A 18 29.62 15.58 12.89
C ALA A 18 29.58 14.61 14.07
N HIS A 19 30.45 14.84 15.05
CA HIS A 19 30.63 13.96 16.20
C HIS A 19 30.33 14.71 17.50
N PHE A 20 29.70 14.03 18.45
CA PHE A 20 29.41 14.57 19.76
C PHE A 20 30.56 14.26 20.72
N SER A 21 31.10 15.27 21.38
CA SER A 21 32.05 15.08 22.47
C SER A 21 31.41 14.33 23.64
N GLN A 22 32.22 13.87 24.60
CA GLN A 22 31.71 13.25 25.83
C GLN A 22 30.77 14.17 26.63
N ASP A 23 30.95 15.49 26.49
CA ASP A 23 30.10 16.51 27.10
C ASP A 23 28.90 16.90 26.21
N SER A 24 28.56 16.10 25.20
CA SER A 24 27.47 16.33 24.24
C SER A 24 27.59 17.61 23.40
N HIS A 25 28.79 18.19 23.29
CA HIS A 25 29.07 19.28 22.37
C HIS A 25 29.34 18.74 20.96
N LEU A 26 28.71 19.34 19.95
CA LEU A 26 28.98 19.02 18.56
C LEU A 26 30.37 19.54 18.16
N LEU A 27 31.25 18.65 17.73
CA LEU A 27 32.54 19.01 17.15
C LEU A 27 32.36 19.59 15.73
N GLU A 28 33.40 20.27 15.23
CA GLU A 28 33.39 20.86 13.89
C GLU A 28 33.05 19.80 12.82
N PRO A 29 31.96 19.99 12.05
CA PRO A 29 31.56 19.04 11.02
C PRO A 29 32.59 18.94 9.89
N LYS A 30 32.83 17.72 9.41
CA LYS A 30 33.73 17.42 8.29
C LYS A 30 32.93 17.04 7.06
N VAL A 31 33.39 17.44 5.88
CA VAL A 31 32.82 16.98 4.61
C VAL A 31 33.33 15.57 4.32
N VAL A 32 32.43 14.60 4.21
CA VAL A 32 32.76 13.22 3.80
C VAL A 32 32.50 12.98 2.32
N TRP A 33 31.57 13.72 1.72
CA TRP A 33 31.30 13.65 0.29
C TRP A 33 30.66 14.94 -0.23
N LYS A 34 30.79 15.21 -1.54
CA LYS A 34 30.17 16.36 -2.19
C LYS A 34 29.27 15.88 -3.31
N ILE A 35 27.99 16.26 -3.25
CA ILE A 35 27.04 15.99 -4.32
C ILE A 35 27.46 16.87 -5.51
N PRO A 36 27.68 16.31 -6.71
CA PRO A 36 27.98 17.11 -7.91
C PRO A 36 26.92 18.20 -8.10
N GLU A 37 27.37 19.41 -8.45
CA GLU A 37 26.47 20.55 -8.66
C GLU A 37 25.58 20.29 -9.88
N PRO A 38 24.24 20.33 -9.74
CA PRO A 38 23.37 20.24 -10.90
C PRO A 38 23.38 21.56 -11.67
N SER A 39 23.15 21.50 -12.98
CA SER A 39 22.78 22.65 -13.78
C SER A 39 21.34 23.06 -13.45
N GLY A 40 21.10 23.84 -12.39
CA GLY A 40 19.76 24.33 -12.08
C GLY A 40 19.48 24.73 -10.62
N ILE A 41 18.18 24.86 -10.31
CA ILE A 41 17.68 25.24 -8.98
C ILE A 41 17.92 24.08 -7.99
N SER A 42 18.54 24.39 -6.85
CA SER A 42 18.77 23.42 -5.78
C SER A 42 17.46 22.85 -5.22
N ARG A 43 17.40 21.54 -5.03
CA ARG A 43 16.26 20.80 -4.47
C ARG A 43 16.73 19.89 -3.33
N ALA A 44 15.79 19.46 -2.50
CA ALA A 44 16.06 18.57 -1.37
C ALA A 44 16.74 17.28 -1.86
N CYS A 45 17.94 17.01 -1.32
CA CYS A 45 18.65 15.76 -1.53
C CYS A 45 18.24 14.79 -0.42
N THR A 46 18.21 13.51 -0.74
CA THR A 46 17.84 12.44 0.20
C THR A 46 18.96 11.41 0.25
N LEU A 47 19.16 10.78 1.41
CA LEU A 47 20.14 9.71 1.55
C LEU A 47 19.58 8.55 2.36
N ASP A 48 20.06 7.34 2.05
CA ASP A 48 19.78 6.13 2.82
C ASP A 48 21.01 5.24 2.95
N PHE A 49 21.02 4.43 3.99
CA PHE A 49 22.12 3.55 4.39
C PHE A 49 21.66 2.10 4.37
N PRO A 50 21.57 1.46 3.18
CA PRO A 50 21.09 0.08 3.06
C PRO A 50 22.04 -0.94 3.68
N HIS A 51 23.31 -0.57 3.91
CA HIS A 51 24.33 -1.41 4.53
C HIS A 51 25.31 -0.57 5.36
N ALA A 52 26.14 -1.20 6.19
CA ALA A 52 27.18 -0.54 6.98
C ALA A 52 28.23 0.20 6.11
N GLU A 53 28.48 -0.30 4.90
CA GLU A 53 29.49 0.22 3.97
C GLU A 53 28.88 0.98 2.78
N TRP A 54 27.59 0.84 2.49
CA TRP A 54 26.97 1.42 1.30
C TRP A 54 26.00 2.55 1.63
N CYS A 55 26.12 3.66 0.91
CA CYS A 55 25.21 4.79 0.98
C CYS A 55 24.62 5.08 -0.40
N LEU A 56 23.33 5.37 -0.44
CA LEU A 56 22.64 5.89 -1.61
C LEU A 56 22.27 7.34 -1.38
N ILE A 57 22.48 8.18 -2.39
CA ILE A 57 22.05 9.58 -2.38
C ILE A 57 21.27 9.88 -3.63
N SER A 58 20.07 10.45 -3.48
CA SER A 58 19.34 11.11 -4.56
C SER A 58 19.58 12.62 -4.50
N ASP A 59 19.84 13.19 -5.66
CA ASP A 59 20.16 14.60 -5.85
C ASP A 59 18.92 15.53 -5.91
N GLY A 60 17.73 14.94 -5.81
CA GLY A 60 16.44 15.64 -5.91
C GLY A 60 15.97 15.88 -7.35
N LEU A 61 16.75 15.53 -8.36
CA LEU A 61 16.49 15.76 -9.80
C LEU A 61 16.43 14.46 -10.61
N GLY A 62 16.62 13.30 -9.96
CA GLY A 62 16.56 11.98 -10.59
C GLY A 62 17.91 11.29 -10.74
N THR A 63 18.98 11.89 -10.22
CA THR A 63 20.30 11.26 -10.18
C THR A 63 20.47 10.52 -8.86
N ILE A 64 20.89 9.26 -8.94
CA ILE A 64 21.30 8.42 -7.82
C ILE A 64 22.78 8.18 -7.84
N PHE A 65 23.40 8.34 -6.68
CA PHE A 65 24.80 8.01 -6.43
C PHE A 65 24.90 6.82 -5.50
N VAL A 66 25.64 5.80 -5.95
CA VAL A 66 26.07 4.66 -5.13
C VAL A 66 27.46 4.97 -4.59
N LEU A 67 27.56 5.08 -3.27
CA LEU A 67 28.77 5.46 -2.57
C LEU A 67 29.27 4.34 -1.67
N ASN A 68 30.57 4.04 -1.75
CA ASN A 68 31.26 3.32 -0.69
C ASN A 68 31.56 4.31 0.44
N SER A 69 31.09 3.96 1.64
CA SER A 69 31.06 4.77 2.85
C SER A 69 31.60 3.96 4.03
N PRO A 70 32.86 3.51 3.99
CA PRO A 70 33.44 2.67 5.03
C PRO A 70 33.62 3.49 6.30
N SER A 71 33.74 2.82 7.45
CA SER A 71 34.17 3.46 8.70
C SER A 71 33.39 4.75 9.04
N ARG A 72 32.05 4.74 8.88
CA ARG A 72 31.21 5.91 9.17
C ARG A 72 31.42 6.51 10.57
N PRO A 73 31.66 5.73 11.64
CA PRO A 73 31.99 6.28 12.95
C PRO A 73 33.27 7.13 12.99
N GLN A 74 34.18 6.96 12.04
CA GLN A 74 35.45 7.69 11.96
C GLN A 74 35.37 8.95 11.09
N GLY A 75 34.31 9.11 10.30
CA GLY A 75 34.14 10.26 9.41
C GLY A 75 35.11 10.26 8.23
N GLU A 76 35.46 9.08 7.71
CA GLU A 76 36.32 8.95 6.52
C GLU A 76 35.60 9.45 5.24
N PRO A 77 36.34 9.99 4.26
CA PRO A 77 35.77 10.38 2.97
C PRO A 77 35.15 9.21 2.22
N TRP A 78 34.03 9.45 1.56
CA TRP A 78 33.32 8.44 0.79
C TRP A 78 33.78 8.43 -0.67
N GLN A 79 33.67 7.27 -1.30
CA GLN A 79 34.06 7.06 -2.69
C GLN A 79 32.82 6.84 -3.56
N LEU A 80 32.76 7.54 -4.69
CA LEU A 80 31.75 7.30 -5.72
C LEU A 80 32.04 5.99 -6.45
N CYS A 81 31.08 5.07 -6.44
CA CYS A 81 31.18 3.79 -7.14
C CYS A 81 30.34 3.74 -8.41
N TYR A 82 29.16 4.36 -8.41
CA TYR A 82 28.29 4.40 -9.58
C TYR A 82 27.32 5.58 -9.55
N THR A 83 26.97 6.08 -10.73
CA THR A 83 25.98 7.14 -10.93
C THR A 83 24.93 6.66 -11.90
N HIS A 84 23.66 6.80 -11.54
CA HIS A 84 22.53 6.53 -12.41
C HIS A 84 21.67 7.77 -12.53
N CYS A 85 21.23 8.12 -13.75
CA CYS A 85 20.36 9.26 -14.00
C CYS A 85 19.06 8.78 -14.65
N LEU A 86 17.93 9.14 -14.05
CA LEU A 86 16.60 8.91 -14.60
C LEU A 86 16.22 10.09 -15.51
N GLU A 87 16.32 9.91 -16.83
CA GLU A 87 16.18 10.98 -17.82
C GLU A 87 14.81 11.70 -17.79
N TRP A 88 13.76 11.00 -17.36
CA TRP A 88 12.37 11.47 -17.27
C TRP A 88 11.98 11.94 -15.85
N SER A 89 12.91 11.88 -14.91
CA SER A 89 12.63 12.21 -13.51
C SER A 89 12.27 13.68 -13.33
N GLN A 90 11.38 13.95 -12.39
CA GLN A 90 10.93 15.30 -12.10
C GLN A 90 11.73 15.93 -10.95
N PRO A 91 11.91 17.26 -10.93
CA PRO A 91 12.43 17.94 -9.75
C PRO A 91 11.58 17.63 -8.51
N GLY A 92 12.24 17.36 -7.39
CA GLY A 92 11.59 16.92 -6.15
C GLY A 92 11.54 15.40 -5.98
N THR A 93 12.36 14.66 -6.70
CA THR A 93 12.46 13.19 -6.56
C THR A 93 13.16 12.81 -5.25
N ILE A 94 12.50 12.00 -4.43
CA ILE A 94 12.98 11.60 -3.11
C ILE A 94 13.30 10.11 -3.05
N LEU A 95 14.41 9.75 -2.40
CA LEU A 95 14.73 8.37 -2.02
C LEU A 95 13.90 8.00 -0.79
N LEU A 96 12.94 7.11 -0.95
CA LEU A 96 12.05 6.68 0.13
C LEU A 96 12.67 5.58 0.99
N THR A 97 13.26 4.57 0.34
CA THR A 97 13.89 3.44 1.03
C THR A 97 14.91 2.73 0.14
N SER A 98 15.82 2.01 0.76
CA SER A 98 16.77 1.12 0.13
C SER A 98 17.00 -0.15 0.94
N ALA A 99 17.52 -1.18 0.30
CA ALA A 99 17.94 -2.42 0.95
C ALA A 99 19.17 -2.99 0.26
N HIS A 100 19.98 -3.73 1.01
CA HIS A 100 21.16 -4.43 0.52
C HIS A 100 21.01 -5.92 0.77
N SER A 101 21.41 -6.71 -0.22
CA SER A 101 21.49 -8.16 -0.16
C SER A 101 22.87 -8.60 -0.60
N SER A 102 23.53 -9.42 0.23
CA SER A 102 24.81 -10.04 -0.11
C SER A 102 24.61 -11.48 -0.56
N PHE A 103 25.21 -11.85 -1.69
CA PHE A 103 25.25 -13.20 -2.23
C PHE A 103 26.69 -13.70 -2.31
N PRO A 104 26.94 -15.02 -2.39
CA PRO A 104 28.31 -15.57 -2.37
C PRO A 104 29.28 -14.99 -3.43
N SER A 105 28.76 -14.52 -4.57
CA SER A 105 29.56 -14.00 -5.69
C SER A 105 29.10 -12.63 -6.20
N SER A 106 28.18 -11.98 -5.50
CA SER A 106 27.62 -10.70 -5.94
C SER A 106 26.95 -9.97 -4.79
N GLN A 107 26.80 -8.66 -4.95
CA GLN A 107 25.99 -7.83 -4.08
C GLN A 107 24.84 -7.24 -4.90
N GLN A 108 23.70 -7.04 -4.25
CA GLN A 108 22.54 -6.38 -4.83
C GLN A 108 22.08 -5.27 -3.90
N MET A 109 21.62 -4.19 -4.51
CA MET A 109 21.07 -3.06 -3.80
C MET A 109 19.78 -2.62 -4.48
N GLU A 110 18.72 -2.55 -3.70
CA GLU A 110 17.42 -2.05 -4.12
C GLU A 110 17.25 -0.62 -3.63
N CYS A 111 16.64 0.24 -4.44
CA CYS A 111 16.19 1.54 -3.98
C CYS A 111 14.85 1.92 -4.60
N LEU A 112 14.06 2.68 -3.84
CA LEU A 112 12.78 3.21 -4.26
C LEU A 112 12.83 4.73 -4.26
N LEU A 113 12.70 5.32 -5.44
CA LEU A 113 12.51 6.75 -5.58
C LEU A 113 11.04 7.06 -5.77
N ALA A 114 10.62 8.23 -5.31
CA ALA A 114 9.28 8.73 -5.53
C ALA A 114 9.28 10.16 -6.03
N TYR A 115 8.36 10.46 -6.95
CA TYR A 115 8.05 11.82 -7.36
C TYR A 115 6.58 11.93 -7.75
N VAL A 116 6.08 13.15 -7.82
CA VAL A 116 4.72 13.45 -8.25
C VAL A 116 4.75 13.85 -9.72
N SER A 117 3.84 13.28 -10.52
CA SER A 117 3.72 13.57 -11.95
C SER A 117 2.26 13.70 -12.34
N ARG A 118 1.98 14.29 -13.51
CA ARG A 118 0.66 14.15 -14.13
C ARG A 118 0.58 12.77 -14.80
N PRO A 119 -0.58 12.10 -14.80
CA PRO A 119 -0.72 10.77 -15.40
C PRO A 119 -0.17 10.67 -16.83
N GLN A 120 -0.50 11.67 -17.67
CA GLN A 120 -0.07 11.77 -19.06
C GLN A 120 1.45 11.92 -19.28
N ASP A 121 2.18 12.38 -18.26
CA ASP A 121 3.63 12.60 -18.34
C ASP A 121 4.42 11.37 -17.83
N VAL A 122 3.71 10.33 -17.34
CA VAL A 122 4.34 9.10 -16.87
C VAL A 122 4.63 8.17 -18.04
N HIS A 123 5.89 7.76 -18.18
CA HIS A 123 6.28 6.75 -19.15
C HIS A 123 5.80 5.36 -18.72
N GLY A 124 5.18 4.59 -19.61
CA GLY A 124 4.73 3.22 -19.36
C GLY A 124 3.25 3.01 -19.66
N SER A 125 2.75 1.80 -19.44
CA SER A 125 1.34 1.45 -19.64
C SER A 125 0.55 1.85 -18.40
N VAL A 126 0.10 3.11 -18.38
CA VAL A 126 -0.64 3.66 -17.24
C VAL A 126 -2.14 3.46 -17.45
N SER A 127 -2.73 2.50 -16.75
CA SER A 127 -4.19 2.32 -16.67
C SER A 127 -4.69 2.90 -15.35
N ILE A 128 -4.87 4.22 -15.30
CA ILE A 128 -5.49 4.89 -14.15
C ILE A 128 -6.88 5.33 -14.60
N PRO A 129 -7.95 5.03 -13.83
CA PRO A 129 -9.30 5.50 -14.15
C PRO A 129 -9.28 7.01 -14.41
N GLU A 130 -9.63 7.40 -15.64
CA GLU A 130 -9.24 8.68 -16.24
C GLU A 130 -9.95 9.93 -15.67
N THR A 131 -10.80 9.82 -14.65
CA THR A 131 -11.84 10.86 -14.45
C THR A 131 -11.67 11.83 -13.29
N THR A 132 -10.69 11.73 -12.39
CA THR A 132 -10.54 12.72 -11.29
C THR A 132 -9.11 13.02 -10.80
N VAL A 133 -8.10 12.25 -11.21
CA VAL A 133 -6.77 12.33 -10.59
C VAL A 133 -5.85 13.26 -11.38
N HIS A 134 -5.63 14.48 -10.86
CA HIS A 134 -4.74 15.47 -11.48
C HIS A 134 -3.24 15.11 -11.37
N PHE A 135 -2.86 14.38 -10.32
CA PHE A 135 -1.48 14.03 -10.03
C PHE A 135 -1.40 12.62 -9.45
N VAL A 136 -0.33 11.91 -9.80
CA VAL A 136 -0.05 10.55 -9.35
C VAL A 136 1.31 10.50 -8.68
N CYS A 137 1.46 9.60 -7.72
CA CYS A 137 2.76 9.24 -7.17
C CYS A 137 3.38 8.17 -8.06
N VAL A 138 4.56 8.46 -8.59
CA VAL A 138 5.37 7.52 -9.36
C VAL A 138 6.47 6.98 -8.47
N LEU A 139 6.59 5.65 -8.40
CA LEU A 139 7.64 4.96 -7.69
C LEU A 139 8.59 4.30 -8.69
N GLU A 140 9.87 4.70 -8.64
CA GLU A 140 10.94 4.09 -9.44
C GLU A 140 11.72 3.12 -8.56
N TRP A 141 11.51 1.83 -8.80
CA TRP A 141 12.20 0.74 -8.13
C TRP A 141 13.40 0.29 -8.98
N LEU A 142 14.60 0.64 -8.51
CA LEU A 142 15.86 0.33 -9.16
C LEU A 142 16.60 -0.79 -8.42
N THR A 143 17.15 -1.73 -9.19
CA THR A 143 17.99 -2.81 -8.71
C THR A 143 19.39 -2.65 -9.29
N PHE A 144 20.37 -2.41 -8.43
CA PHE A 144 21.78 -2.38 -8.79
C PHE A 144 22.46 -3.68 -8.38
N THR A 145 23.44 -4.13 -9.17
CA THR A 145 24.26 -5.29 -8.82
C THR A 145 25.75 -5.01 -9.00
N CYS A 146 26.56 -5.64 -8.15
CA CYS A 146 28.01 -5.62 -8.21
C CYS A 146 28.53 -7.07 -8.19
N MET A 147 29.51 -7.39 -9.04
CA MET A 147 30.16 -8.71 -9.04
C MET A 147 31.48 -8.64 -8.28
N SER A 148 31.69 -9.55 -7.32
CA SER A 148 32.88 -9.59 -6.45
C SER A 148 34.17 -10.03 -7.15
N ASN A 149 34.10 -10.40 -8.43
CA ASN A 149 35.18 -11.09 -9.15
C ASN A 149 35.89 -10.18 -10.17
N CYS A 150 35.49 -8.92 -10.27
CA CYS A 150 36.09 -7.93 -11.15
C CYS A 150 37.07 -7.07 -10.34
N GLU A 151 38.20 -6.66 -10.94
CA GLU A 151 39.08 -5.68 -10.31
C GLU A 151 38.31 -4.36 -10.10
N GLY A 152 37.86 -4.15 -8.87
CA GLY A 152 36.97 -3.05 -8.49
C GLY A 152 35.50 -3.46 -8.46
N ASP A 153 34.83 -3.15 -7.35
CA ASP A 153 33.38 -3.31 -7.17
C ASP A 153 32.62 -2.37 -8.12
N LEU A 154 32.43 -2.81 -9.36
CA LEU A 154 31.70 -2.07 -10.39
C LEU A 154 30.21 -2.34 -10.25
N TRP A 155 29.51 -1.40 -9.63
CA TRP A 155 28.05 -1.38 -9.59
C TRP A 155 27.48 -1.03 -10.97
N SER A 156 26.32 -1.62 -11.29
CA SER A 156 25.56 -1.32 -12.51
C SER A 156 24.06 -1.50 -12.27
N LEU A 157 23.23 -0.77 -13.01
CA LEU A 157 21.78 -0.98 -13.01
C LEU A 157 21.45 -2.29 -13.71
N ARG A 158 20.78 -3.21 -13.01
CA ARG A 158 20.33 -4.51 -13.53
C ARG A 158 18.88 -4.47 -13.97
N ARG A 159 18.02 -3.80 -13.22
CA ARG A 159 16.56 -3.78 -13.46
C ARG A 159 15.96 -2.48 -12.97
N HIS A 160 14.98 -1.99 -13.71
CA HIS A 160 14.18 -0.82 -13.38
C HIS A 160 12.71 -1.18 -13.52
N ARG A 161 11.96 -1.01 -12.42
CA ARG A 161 10.52 -1.20 -12.34
C ARG A 161 9.87 0.13 -11.98
N ARG A 162 8.69 0.40 -12.52
CA ARG A 162 7.89 1.58 -12.20
C ARG A 162 6.53 1.18 -11.70
N LEU A 163 6.10 1.80 -10.61
CA LEU A 163 4.75 1.69 -10.09
C LEU A 163 4.10 3.08 -10.06
N VAL A 164 2.77 3.10 -10.17
CA VAL A 164 1.98 4.34 -10.08
C VAL A 164 0.79 4.12 -9.17
N GLY A 165 0.50 5.12 -8.34
CA GLY A 165 -0.66 5.14 -7.44
C GLY A 165 -1.26 6.54 -7.32
N ALA A 166 -2.54 6.60 -6.97
CA ALA A 166 -3.30 7.84 -6.79
C ALA A 166 -3.19 8.43 -5.36
N SER A 167 -2.21 7.97 -4.57
CA SER A 167 -1.90 8.46 -3.22
C SER A 167 -0.39 8.42 -2.99
N ILE A 168 0.10 8.95 -1.87
CA ILE A 168 1.50 8.82 -1.44
C ILE A 168 1.57 7.69 -0.41
N PRO A 169 2.54 6.76 -0.49
CA PRO A 169 2.66 5.71 0.51
C PRO A 169 3.16 6.27 1.84
N MET A 170 2.48 5.92 2.92
CA MET A 170 2.84 6.30 4.30
C MET A 170 3.90 5.38 4.90
N TYR A 171 4.01 4.17 4.36
CA TYR A 171 5.02 3.19 4.71
C TYR A 171 5.59 2.58 3.44
N VAL A 172 6.92 2.42 3.40
CA VAL A 172 7.62 1.69 2.35
C VAL A 172 8.74 0.85 2.97
N ALA A 173 8.95 -0.36 2.47
CA ALA A 173 10.11 -1.17 2.79
C ALA A 173 10.34 -2.26 1.73
N PHE A 174 11.60 -2.58 1.45
CA PHE A 174 11.91 -3.84 0.79
C PHE A 174 11.91 -4.97 1.80
N ASP A 175 11.48 -6.15 1.38
CA ASP A 175 11.67 -7.36 2.16
C ASP A 175 13.16 -7.71 2.30
N THR A 176 13.50 -8.61 3.23
CA THR A 176 14.91 -8.94 3.56
C THR A 176 15.72 -9.46 2.37
N HIS A 177 15.07 -9.89 1.29
CA HIS A 177 15.74 -10.37 0.08
C HIS A 177 15.79 -9.33 -1.04
N GLY A 178 15.07 -8.21 -0.92
CA GLY A 178 14.96 -7.19 -1.96
C GLY A 178 14.07 -7.61 -3.13
N ASN A 179 13.28 -8.67 -2.98
CA ASN A 179 12.46 -9.23 -4.07
C ASN A 179 11.02 -8.73 -4.04
N SER A 180 10.58 -8.23 -2.88
CA SER A 180 9.23 -7.67 -2.73
C SER A 180 9.26 -6.29 -2.09
N LEU A 181 8.33 -5.45 -2.52
CA LEU A 181 8.11 -4.11 -2.00
C LEU A 181 6.86 -4.12 -1.12
N CYS A 182 7.01 -3.75 0.14
CA CYS A 182 5.91 -3.54 1.07
C CYS A 182 5.53 -2.06 1.08
N LEU A 183 4.25 -1.78 0.94
CA LEU A 183 3.67 -0.43 0.93
C LEU A 183 2.51 -0.38 1.92
N ALA A 184 2.31 0.75 2.60
CA ALA A 184 1.00 1.08 3.17
C ALA A 184 0.53 2.42 2.61
N SER A 185 -0.65 2.44 1.99
CA SER A 185 -1.16 3.60 1.26
C SER A 185 -2.68 3.63 1.23
N GLU A 186 -3.25 4.80 0.93
CA GLU A 186 -4.71 4.97 0.79
C GLU A 186 -5.25 4.42 -0.53
N LYS A 187 -4.44 4.51 -1.58
CA LYS A 187 -4.74 3.98 -2.92
C LYS A 187 -3.69 2.97 -3.31
N ASP A 188 -4.11 1.98 -4.08
CA ASP A 188 -3.23 0.93 -4.57
C ASP A 188 -2.19 1.46 -5.56
N PHE A 189 -1.10 0.69 -5.67
CA PHE A 189 -0.01 0.92 -6.61
C PHE A 189 0.08 -0.24 -7.61
N SER A 190 0.16 0.10 -8.89
CA SER A 190 0.24 -0.88 -9.98
C SER A 190 1.54 -0.70 -10.74
N PHE A 191 2.15 -1.81 -11.16
CA PHE A 191 3.29 -1.78 -12.06
C PHE A 191 2.86 -1.27 -13.44
N VAL A 192 3.66 -0.38 -14.03
CA VAL A 192 3.41 0.19 -15.38
C VAL A 192 4.61 0.03 -16.32
N PHE A 193 5.77 -0.34 -15.77
CA PHE A 193 7.00 -0.57 -16.54
C PHE A 193 7.95 -1.51 -15.79
N ASP A 194 8.70 -2.31 -16.54
CA ASP A 194 9.77 -3.19 -16.06
C ASP A 194 10.76 -3.43 -17.19
N SER A 195 12.00 -3.01 -17.01
CA SER A 195 13.05 -3.15 -18.03
C SER A 195 13.38 -4.61 -18.39
N CYS A 196 12.98 -5.57 -17.54
CA CYS A 196 13.19 -7.00 -17.76
C CYS A 196 11.93 -7.73 -18.28
N LYS A 197 10.80 -7.05 -18.48
CA LYS A 197 9.58 -7.64 -19.06
C LYS A 197 9.03 -6.78 -20.19
N ALA A 198 8.69 -7.40 -21.31
CA ALA A 198 8.18 -6.70 -22.49
C ALA A 198 6.79 -6.08 -22.26
N GLU A 199 5.94 -6.72 -21.46
CA GLU A 199 4.60 -6.25 -21.13
C GLU A 199 4.44 -6.22 -19.60
N VAL A 200 3.92 -5.10 -19.11
CA VAL A 200 3.61 -4.89 -17.69
C VAL A 200 2.11 -4.64 -17.61
N GLY A 201 1.39 -5.60 -17.03
CA GLY A 201 -0.07 -5.62 -16.99
C GLY A 201 -0.65 -6.87 -17.64
N HIS A 202 -1.42 -7.64 -16.85
CA HIS A 202 -2.17 -8.87 -17.20
C HIS A 202 -1.35 -10.09 -17.67
N GLU A 203 -0.47 -10.58 -16.81
CA GLU A 203 -0.47 -12.02 -16.53
C GLU A 203 -1.27 -12.22 -15.23
N VAL A 204 -2.59 -12.24 -15.37
CA VAL A 204 -3.35 -13.18 -14.54
C VAL A 204 -2.85 -14.53 -15.04
N GLU A 205 -1.84 -15.10 -14.39
CA GLU A 205 -1.74 -16.55 -14.35
C GLU A 205 -3.02 -17.00 -13.66
N GLU A 206 -4.08 -17.12 -14.45
CA GLU A 206 -5.09 -18.11 -14.24
C GLU A 206 -4.33 -19.38 -13.91
N THR A 207 -4.61 -19.90 -12.73
CA THR A 207 -4.18 -21.25 -12.41
C THR A 207 -4.71 -22.13 -13.53
N LYS A 208 -3.78 -22.63 -14.36
CA LYS A 208 -4.03 -23.35 -15.60
C LYS A 208 -5.22 -24.29 -15.46
N GLY A 209 -6.33 -23.97 -16.11
CA GLY A 209 -7.44 -24.92 -16.23
C GLY A 209 -8.84 -24.35 -16.44
N GLY A 210 -9.06 -23.42 -17.37
CA GLY A 210 -10.42 -23.04 -17.76
C GLY A 210 -10.47 -22.53 -19.20
N LYS A 211 -11.36 -23.06 -20.02
CA LYS A 211 -11.65 -22.54 -21.37
C LYS A 211 -12.26 -21.13 -21.27
N PRO A 212 -12.24 -20.31 -22.35
CA PRO A 212 -12.81 -18.96 -22.35
C PRO A 212 -14.20 -18.96 -21.71
N GLN A 213 -14.32 -18.33 -20.55
CA GLN A 213 -15.56 -18.31 -19.79
C GLN A 213 -16.50 -17.26 -20.39
N GLU A 214 -17.74 -17.68 -20.64
CA GLU A 214 -18.87 -16.80 -20.90
C GLU A 214 -19.02 -15.78 -19.76
N PRO A 215 -19.58 -14.58 -20.03
CA PRO A 215 -19.81 -13.58 -18.98
C PRO A 215 -20.53 -14.19 -17.77
N PRO A 216 -20.21 -13.75 -16.54
CA PRO A 216 -20.79 -14.32 -15.33
C PRO A 216 -22.32 -14.20 -15.36
N LEU A 217 -22.99 -15.21 -14.83
CA LEU A 217 -24.45 -15.30 -14.86
C LEU A 217 -25.11 -14.24 -13.97
N TYR A 218 -24.44 -13.89 -12.88
CA TYR A 218 -24.87 -12.88 -11.92
C TYR A 218 -23.65 -12.21 -11.31
N SER A 219 -23.83 -10.99 -10.83
CA SER A 219 -22.81 -10.26 -10.06
C SER A 219 -23.31 -10.07 -8.65
N PHE A 220 -22.42 -9.97 -7.66
CA PHE A 220 -22.82 -9.65 -6.30
C PHE A 220 -21.86 -8.65 -5.66
N ILE A 221 -22.37 -7.91 -4.69
CA ILE A 221 -21.61 -7.03 -3.81
C ILE A 221 -21.99 -7.34 -2.37
N GLN A 222 -21.11 -7.07 -1.42
CA GLN A 222 -21.40 -7.31 -0.01
C GLN A 222 -20.77 -6.27 0.91
N THR A 223 -21.41 -6.06 2.05
CA THR A 223 -20.88 -5.30 3.18
C THR A 223 -20.68 -6.24 4.37
N ALA A 224 -20.36 -5.70 5.54
CA ALA A 224 -20.32 -6.49 6.77
C ALA A 224 -21.70 -7.08 7.14
N GLU A 225 -22.80 -6.50 6.64
CA GLU A 225 -24.16 -6.81 7.10
C GLU A 225 -25.05 -7.40 6.00
N GLU A 226 -24.80 -7.10 4.72
CA GLU A 226 -25.67 -7.50 3.62
C GLU A 226 -24.90 -8.00 2.39
N ILE A 227 -25.61 -8.73 1.53
CA ILE A 227 -25.17 -9.14 0.19
C ILE A 227 -26.26 -8.77 -0.80
N THR A 228 -25.90 -8.04 -1.85
CA THR A 228 -26.80 -7.74 -2.96
C THR A 228 -26.39 -8.52 -4.19
N VAL A 229 -27.28 -9.37 -4.69
CA VAL A 229 -27.07 -10.25 -5.86
C VAL A 229 -27.86 -9.69 -7.03
N VAL A 230 -27.22 -9.47 -8.18
CA VAL A 230 -27.78 -8.78 -9.34
C VAL A 230 -27.75 -9.69 -10.56
N PHE A 231 -28.91 -9.91 -11.17
CA PHE A 231 -29.07 -10.60 -12.46
C PHE A 231 -29.52 -9.61 -13.53
N ARG A 232 -28.92 -9.67 -14.72
CA ARG A 232 -29.43 -8.93 -15.88
C ARG A 232 -30.62 -9.67 -16.48
N LEU A 233 -31.74 -8.96 -16.63
CA LEU A 233 -32.94 -9.47 -17.27
C LEU A 233 -32.96 -9.05 -18.75
N HIS A 234 -33.68 -9.80 -19.58
CA HIS A 234 -33.96 -9.38 -20.96
C HIS A 234 -35.03 -8.28 -20.95
N GLU A 235 -35.04 -7.39 -21.96
CA GLU A 235 -35.92 -6.20 -22.07
C GLU A 235 -37.44 -6.48 -21.93
N ALA A 236 -37.87 -7.74 -21.99
CA ALA A 236 -39.26 -8.16 -21.94
C ALA A 236 -39.72 -8.80 -20.62
N ALA A 237 -38.81 -9.06 -19.67
CA ALA A 237 -39.13 -9.81 -18.45
C ALA A 237 -39.92 -8.94 -17.45
N THR A 238 -41.04 -9.48 -16.95
CA THR A 238 -41.90 -8.83 -15.95
C THR A 238 -41.87 -9.57 -14.61
N LYS A 239 -42.42 -8.97 -13.55
CA LYS A 239 -42.49 -9.60 -12.22
C LYS A 239 -43.16 -10.97 -12.20
N LYS A 240 -44.02 -11.27 -13.18
CA LYS A 240 -44.70 -12.59 -13.29
C LYS A 240 -43.77 -13.70 -13.77
N ASP A 241 -42.65 -13.33 -14.40
CA ASP A 241 -41.68 -14.24 -14.99
C ASP A 241 -40.55 -14.56 -14.02
N ILE A 242 -40.56 -13.98 -12.81
CA ILE A 242 -39.53 -14.16 -11.79
C ILE A 242 -40.13 -14.78 -10.53
N GLU A 243 -39.54 -15.87 -10.09
CA GLU A 243 -39.86 -16.53 -8.83
C GLU A 243 -38.60 -16.62 -7.98
N VAL A 244 -38.61 -15.96 -6.81
CA VAL A 244 -37.49 -15.96 -5.85
C VAL A 244 -37.99 -16.61 -4.56
N SER A 245 -37.36 -17.72 -4.18
CA SER A 245 -37.62 -18.44 -2.94
C SER A 245 -36.40 -18.33 -2.03
N LEU A 246 -36.57 -17.68 -0.88
CA LEU A 246 -35.53 -17.47 0.13
C LEU A 246 -35.79 -18.34 1.37
N GLN A 247 -34.74 -19.02 1.82
CA GLN A 247 -34.68 -19.78 3.07
C GLN A 247 -33.52 -19.27 3.93
N VAL A 248 -33.49 -19.62 5.21
CA VAL A 248 -32.42 -19.20 6.14
C VAL A 248 -31.03 -19.61 5.65
N LYS A 249 -30.93 -20.73 4.93
CA LYS A 249 -29.66 -21.26 4.42
C LYS A 249 -29.69 -21.59 2.93
N GLY A 250 -30.66 -21.09 2.18
CA GLY A 250 -30.74 -21.44 0.77
C GLY A 250 -31.55 -20.47 -0.06
N ILE A 251 -31.27 -20.49 -1.35
CA ILE A 251 -31.90 -19.65 -2.36
C ILE A 251 -32.28 -20.47 -3.57
N GLU A 252 -33.40 -20.13 -4.18
CA GLU A 252 -33.80 -20.61 -5.49
C GLU A 252 -34.43 -19.46 -6.28
N ILE A 253 -33.85 -19.17 -7.45
CA ILE A 253 -34.30 -18.12 -8.37
C ILE A 253 -34.64 -18.76 -9.71
N LEU A 254 -35.86 -18.54 -10.17
CA LEU A 254 -36.31 -18.88 -11.52
C LEU A 254 -36.60 -17.61 -12.29
N ILE A 255 -36.07 -17.53 -13.50
CA ILE A 255 -36.34 -16.45 -14.47
C ILE A 255 -36.89 -17.11 -15.74
N GLU A 256 -38.08 -16.69 -16.18
CA GLU A 256 -38.80 -17.25 -17.33
C GLU A 256 -39.01 -18.77 -17.23
N GLY A 257 -39.22 -19.27 -16.01
CA GLY A 257 -39.38 -20.71 -15.73
C GLY A 257 -38.08 -21.52 -15.75
N LYS A 258 -36.92 -20.89 -15.94
CA LYS A 258 -35.60 -21.52 -15.88
C LYS A 258 -34.93 -21.20 -14.54
N THR A 259 -34.49 -22.24 -13.82
CA THR A 259 -33.70 -22.06 -12.60
C THR A 259 -32.33 -21.48 -12.95
N VAL A 260 -32.06 -20.26 -12.48
CA VAL A 260 -30.79 -19.54 -12.74
C VAL A 260 -29.81 -19.70 -11.58
N LEU A 261 -30.31 -19.67 -10.34
CA LEU A 261 -29.52 -19.86 -9.13
C LEU A 261 -30.29 -20.77 -8.18
N LYS A 262 -29.64 -21.82 -7.67
CA LYS A 262 -30.23 -22.71 -6.66
C LYS A 262 -29.14 -23.34 -5.81
N GLY A 263 -29.30 -23.25 -4.50
CA GLY A 263 -28.46 -24.01 -3.56
C GLY A 263 -28.40 -23.36 -2.19
N ASP A 264 -27.48 -23.85 -1.39
CA ASP A 264 -27.30 -23.41 -0.01
C ASP A 264 -26.33 -22.23 0.08
N PHE A 265 -26.64 -21.29 0.96
CA PHE A 265 -25.74 -20.21 1.32
C PHE A 265 -24.55 -20.72 2.15
N PRO A 266 -23.34 -20.14 2.01
CA PRO A 266 -22.21 -20.43 2.89
C PRO A 266 -22.50 -20.18 4.38
N HIS A 267 -23.26 -19.12 4.68
CA HIS A 267 -23.69 -18.74 6.02
C HIS A 267 -25.18 -18.45 6.06
N GLU A 268 -25.78 -18.42 7.26
CA GLU A 268 -27.20 -18.17 7.42
C GLU A 268 -27.57 -16.70 7.14
N VAL A 269 -28.77 -16.48 6.62
CA VAL A 269 -29.35 -15.16 6.36
C VAL A 269 -30.61 -14.94 7.19
N VAL A 270 -30.90 -13.68 7.50
CA VAL A 270 -32.15 -13.26 8.15
C VAL A 270 -33.23 -13.20 7.07
N LYS A 271 -33.99 -14.30 6.94
CA LYS A 271 -35.04 -14.44 5.92
C LYS A 271 -36.02 -13.27 5.90
N ASP A 272 -36.49 -12.83 7.07
CA ASP A 272 -37.50 -11.77 7.17
C ASP A 272 -36.95 -10.37 6.86
N GLY A 273 -35.61 -10.20 6.89
CA GLY A 273 -34.92 -8.98 6.47
C GLY A 273 -34.45 -8.99 5.02
N SER A 274 -34.46 -10.15 4.37
CA SER A 274 -33.98 -10.33 3.00
C SER A 274 -35.12 -10.09 2.01
N THR A 275 -34.88 -9.31 0.96
CA THR A 275 -35.90 -8.90 -0.01
C THR A 275 -35.37 -9.00 -1.45
N TRP A 276 -36.25 -8.83 -2.42
CA TRP A 276 -35.84 -8.73 -3.82
C TRP A 276 -36.72 -7.73 -4.57
N ILE A 277 -36.11 -7.06 -5.54
CA ILE A 277 -36.76 -6.03 -6.38
C ILE A 277 -36.34 -6.19 -7.83
N ILE A 278 -37.12 -5.60 -8.73
CA ILE A 278 -36.76 -5.45 -10.14
C ILE A 278 -36.59 -3.95 -10.39
N LEU A 279 -35.39 -3.54 -10.78
CA LEU A 279 -35.04 -2.15 -11.09
C LEU A 279 -34.26 -2.10 -12.40
N ASP A 280 -34.63 -1.22 -13.33
CA ASP A 280 -33.92 -1.00 -14.61
C ASP A 280 -33.51 -2.29 -15.35
N GLN A 281 -34.43 -3.24 -15.48
CA GLN A 281 -34.21 -4.55 -16.13
C GLN A 281 -33.14 -5.42 -15.43
N LYS A 282 -32.97 -5.23 -14.13
CA LYS A 282 -32.15 -6.08 -13.27
C LYS A 282 -33.00 -6.64 -12.15
N LEU A 283 -32.77 -7.90 -11.81
CA LEU A 283 -33.28 -8.50 -10.59
C LEU A 283 -32.21 -8.31 -9.51
N GLU A 284 -32.55 -7.58 -8.46
CA GLU A 284 -31.70 -7.38 -7.30
C GLU A 284 -32.27 -8.15 -6.11
N VAL A 285 -31.44 -8.99 -5.50
CA VAL A 285 -31.78 -9.79 -4.32
C VAL A 285 -30.89 -9.34 -3.17
N HIS A 286 -31.51 -8.73 -2.16
CA HIS A 286 -30.84 -8.24 -0.96
C HIS A 286 -30.96 -9.29 0.14
N LEU A 287 -29.82 -9.78 0.61
CA LEU A 287 -29.70 -10.80 1.64
C LEU A 287 -29.06 -10.17 2.88
N VAL A 288 -29.73 -10.28 4.03
CA VAL A 288 -29.19 -9.79 5.31
C VAL A 288 -28.45 -10.93 6.00
N LYS A 289 -27.17 -10.75 6.31
CA LYS A 289 -26.35 -11.77 6.98
C LYS A 289 -26.84 -11.98 8.42
N ALA A 290 -26.95 -13.23 8.86
CA ALA A 290 -27.25 -13.52 10.26
C ALA A 290 -26.06 -13.24 11.19
N GLU A 291 -24.84 -13.36 10.66
CA GLU A 291 -23.57 -13.09 11.35
C GLU A 291 -22.85 -11.92 10.69
N HIS A 292 -22.49 -10.91 11.48
CA HIS A 292 -21.88 -9.67 10.98
C HIS A 292 -20.38 -9.87 10.74
N GLY A 293 -19.83 -9.21 9.71
CA GLY A 293 -18.39 -9.22 9.40
C GLY A 293 -17.88 -10.46 8.67
N VAL A 294 -18.76 -11.39 8.31
CA VAL A 294 -18.41 -12.60 7.55
C VAL A 294 -18.40 -12.30 6.06
N VAL A 295 -17.27 -12.53 5.39
CA VAL A 295 -17.10 -12.31 3.94
C VAL A 295 -17.42 -13.59 3.17
N TRP A 296 -18.32 -13.51 2.19
CA TRP A 296 -18.72 -14.64 1.36
C TRP A 296 -17.93 -14.64 0.06
N ARG A 297 -17.27 -15.76 -0.26
CA ARG A 297 -16.53 -15.90 -1.52
C ARG A 297 -17.42 -16.23 -2.72
N GLU A 298 -18.61 -16.74 -2.44
CA GLU A 298 -19.63 -17.15 -3.40
C GLU A 298 -21.00 -17.01 -2.74
N VAL A 299 -22.05 -16.74 -3.51
CA VAL A 299 -23.42 -16.61 -2.96
C VAL A 299 -24.00 -17.98 -2.63
N VAL A 300 -23.75 -18.97 -3.47
CA VAL A 300 -24.19 -20.36 -3.27
C VAL A 300 -22.97 -21.26 -3.24
N VAL A 301 -22.91 -22.17 -2.27
CA VAL A 301 -21.76 -23.08 -2.09
C VAL A 301 -21.55 -23.93 -3.35
N GLY A 302 -20.38 -23.79 -3.97
CA GLY A 302 -20.00 -24.50 -5.20
C GLY A 302 -20.54 -23.88 -6.50
N ASP A 303 -21.12 -22.68 -6.48
CA ASP A 303 -21.55 -21.97 -7.69
C ASP A 303 -20.58 -20.85 -8.07
N ALA A 304 -19.60 -21.20 -8.91
CA ALA A 304 -18.58 -20.27 -9.42
C ALA A 304 -19.06 -19.39 -10.60
N ARG A 305 -20.37 -19.29 -10.88
CA ARG A 305 -20.91 -18.49 -11.98
C ARG A 305 -21.21 -17.04 -11.57
N GLY A 306 -21.03 -16.71 -10.30
CA GLY A 306 -21.16 -15.37 -9.74
C GLY A 306 -19.82 -14.65 -9.66
N GLU A 307 -19.79 -13.35 -9.96
CA GLU A 307 -18.60 -12.49 -9.81
C GLU A 307 -18.84 -11.41 -8.76
N GLU A 308 -17.90 -11.24 -7.83
CA GLU A 308 -17.92 -10.15 -6.86
C GLU A 308 -17.41 -8.86 -7.51
N VAL A 309 -18.21 -7.80 -7.53
CA VAL A 309 -17.88 -6.54 -8.20
C VAL A 309 -17.46 -5.49 -7.16
N PHE A 310 -16.23 -5.00 -7.28
CA PHE A 310 -15.65 -3.98 -6.39
C PHE A 310 -15.58 -2.58 -7.02
N ASP A 311 -16.20 -2.36 -8.19
CA ASP A 311 -16.12 -1.08 -8.90
C ASP A 311 -16.69 0.08 -8.06
N PRO A 312 -15.86 1.05 -7.63
CA PRO A 312 -16.30 2.17 -6.81
C PRO A 312 -17.43 2.98 -7.45
N ALA A 313 -17.44 3.11 -8.78
CA ALA A 313 -18.49 3.85 -9.49
C ALA A 313 -19.83 3.11 -9.46
N PHE A 314 -19.81 1.78 -9.55
CA PHE A 314 -20.99 0.95 -9.48
C PHE A 314 -21.52 0.83 -8.04
N VAL A 315 -20.63 0.79 -7.05
CA VAL A 315 -20.98 0.83 -5.62
C VAL A 315 -21.63 2.17 -5.26
N GLU A 316 -21.08 3.29 -5.72
CA GLU A 316 -21.65 4.63 -5.47
C GLU A 316 -23.01 4.82 -6.17
N GLU A 317 -23.17 4.28 -7.38
CA GLU A 317 -24.45 4.23 -8.10
C GLU A 317 -25.50 3.39 -7.35
N ILE A 318 -25.10 2.25 -6.78
CA ILE A 318 -25.98 1.40 -5.96
C ILE A 318 -26.32 2.09 -4.63
N HIS A 319 -25.36 2.69 -3.93
CA HIS A 319 -25.60 3.45 -2.70
C HIS A 319 -26.57 4.62 -2.93
N ALA A 320 -26.39 5.37 -4.02
CA ALA A 320 -27.30 6.46 -4.39
C ALA A 320 -28.71 5.96 -4.70
N ARG A 321 -28.84 4.75 -5.29
CA ARG A 321 -30.14 4.13 -5.58
C ARG A 321 -30.80 3.50 -4.36
N LEU A 322 -30.03 3.03 -3.37
CA LEU A 322 -30.50 2.41 -2.12
C LEU A 322 -30.83 3.43 -1.02
N ALA A 323 -30.52 4.72 -1.23
CA ALA A 323 -30.85 5.80 -0.30
C ALA A 323 -32.35 5.87 0.09
N HIS A 324 -33.24 5.33 -0.75
CA HIS A 324 -34.68 5.30 -0.46
C HIS A 324 -35.12 4.14 0.46
N LEU A 325 -34.28 3.12 0.65
CA LEU A 325 -34.53 1.96 1.53
C LEU A 325 -33.88 2.13 2.90
N THR A 326 -32.87 3.01 3.02
CA THR A 326 -32.31 3.46 4.28
C THR A 326 -33.16 4.62 4.78
N SER A 327 -34.17 4.33 5.59
CA SER A 327 -35.07 5.37 6.10
C SER A 327 -34.27 6.41 6.91
N GLU A 328 -34.18 7.64 6.43
CA GLU A 328 -33.73 8.83 7.19
C GLU A 328 -34.67 9.19 8.36
N THR A 329 -35.64 8.34 8.68
CA THR A 329 -36.55 8.59 9.81
C THR A 329 -35.85 8.17 11.08
N GLU A 330 -35.11 9.11 11.67
CA GLU A 330 -34.58 8.98 13.02
C GLU A 330 -35.68 8.46 13.96
N ALA A 331 -35.38 7.38 14.69
CA ALA A 331 -36.21 6.95 15.79
C ALA A 331 -36.23 8.10 16.80
N SER A 332 -37.37 8.79 16.91
CA SER A 332 -37.63 9.78 17.94
C SER A 332 -37.44 9.12 19.32
N GLY A 333 -36.27 9.32 19.92
CA GLY A 333 -35.96 8.67 21.18
C GLY A 333 -34.49 8.62 21.58
N SER A 334 -33.81 9.77 21.67
CA SER A 334 -33.12 10.18 22.91
C SER A 334 -32.52 11.58 22.73
N ASP A 335 -32.75 12.46 23.71
CA ASP A 335 -32.09 13.76 23.87
C ASP A 335 -30.59 13.57 24.17
N LYS A 336 -29.83 13.01 23.24
CA LYS A 336 -28.38 13.15 23.20
C LYS A 336 -28.06 14.07 22.04
N PRO A 337 -27.35 15.19 22.25
CA PRO A 337 -26.91 16.00 21.14
C PRO A 337 -26.13 15.10 20.18
N SER A 338 -26.50 15.14 18.90
CA SER A 338 -25.72 14.54 17.82
C SER A 338 -24.30 15.09 17.92
N PHE A 339 -23.33 14.19 18.06
CA PHE A 339 -21.92 14.58 18.13
C PHE A 339 -21.59 15.32 16.83
N ASN A 340 -21.15 16.56 16.97
CA ASN A 340 -20.76 17.38 15.85
C ASN A 340 -19.46 16.80 15.27
N TYR A 341 -19.44 16.41 14.00
CA TYR A 341 -18.21 15.97 13.34
C TYR A 341 -17.13 17.05 13.32
N GLN A 342 -17.50 18.34 13.43
CA GLN A 342 -16.55 19.45 13.65
C GLN A 342 -15.98 19.52 15.08
N GLU A 343 -16.49 18.76 16.04
CA GLU A 343 -15.96 18.65 17.40
C GLU A 343 -15.03 17.44 17.60
N LEU A 344 -14.87 16.57 16.58
CA LEU A 344 -13.79 15.59 16.58
C LEU A 344 -12.46 16.32 16.42
N ASP A 345 -11.55 16.10 17.35
CA ASP A 345 -10.18 16.61 17.29
C ASP A 345 -9.49 16.03 16.05
N ASP A 346 -8.64 16.81 15.36
CA ASP A 346 -7.85 16.37 14.19
C ASP A 346 -7.04 15.06 14.46
N CYS A 347 -6.87 14.70 15.73
CA CYS A 347 -6.21 13.48 16.16
C CYS A 347 -7.03 12.20 15.91
N ASP A 348 -8.34 12.31 15.77
CA ASP A 348 -9.25 11.18 15.57
C ASP A 348 -9.62 10.94 14.10
N ASP A 349 -9.04 11.73 13.18
CA ASP A 349 -9.17 11.48 11.75
C ASP A 349 -8.38 10.23 11.34
N THR A 350 -9.10 9.28 10.73
CA THR A 350 -8.57 8.01 10.23
C THR A 350 -8.87 7.91 8.74
N MET A 351 -7.89 7.44 7.97
CA MET A 351 -8.09 7.15 6.56
C MET A 351 -9.19 6.09 6.37
N GLU A 352 -10.17 6.41 5.54
CA GLU A 352 -11.29 5.51 5.21
C GLU A 352 -10.77 4.25 4.51
N TYR A 353 -9.78 4.42 3.62
CA TYR A 353 -9.07 3.34 2.93
C TYR A 353 -7.59 3.44 3.30
N PHE A 354 -7.06 2.42 3.97
CA PHE A 354 -5.63 2.31 4.23
C PHE A 354 -5.23 0.85 4.24
N THR A 355 -4.32 0.45 3.35
CA THR A 355 -4.01 -0.96 3.13
C THR A 355 -2.51 -1.17 3.11
N PHE A 356 -2.04 -2.19 3.82
CA PHE A 356 -0.69 -2.71 3.67
C PHE A 356 -0.65 -3.77 2.58
N THR A 357 0.22 -3.61 1.59
CA THR A 357 0.34 -4.51 0.44
C THR A 357 1.80 -4.92 0.24
N ARG A 358 2.06 -6.22 0.08
CA ARG A 358 3.36 -6.77 -0.32
C ARG A 358 3.35 -7.16 -1.79
N LEU A 359 4.00 -6.36 -2.63
CA LEU A 359 4.10 -6.55 -4.07
C LEU A 359 5.35 -7.35 -4.44
N CYS A 360 5.17 -8.47 -5.15
CA CYS A 360 6.29 -9.25 -5.68
C CYS A 360 6.88 -8.56 -6.91
N GLY A 361 8.18 -8.27 -6.85
CA GLY A 361 8.88 -7.60 -7.94
C GLY A 361 9.06 -8.44 -9.19
N ASP A 362 8.91 -9.77 -9.10
CA ASP A 362 9.00 -10.68 -10.25
C ASP A 362 7.64 -10.97 -10.88
N SER A 363 6.62 -11.32 -10.10
CA SER A 363 5.29 -11.60 -10.65
C SER A 363 4.44 -10.35 -10.88
N HIS A 364 4.85 -9.19 -10.34
CA HIS A 364 4.08 -7.94 -10.32
C HIS A 364 2.74 -8.04 -9.57
N ARG A 365 2.53 -9.11 -8.80
CA ARG A 365 1.28 -9.34 -8.06
C ARG A 365 1.42 -8.98 -6.59
N ALA A 366 0.32 -8.53 -5.99
CA ALA A 366 0.17 -8.51 -4.55
C ALA A 366 0.19 -9.96 -4.03
N THR A 367 1.13 -10.24 -3.13
CA THR A 367 1.25 -11.53 -2.45
C THR A 367 0.48 -11.55 -1.14
N HIS A 368 0.41 -10.41 -0.48
CA HIS A 368 -0.30 -10.21 0.79
C HIS A 368 -0.92 -8.83 0.79
N GLN A 369 -2.11 -8.75 1.37
CA GLN A 369 -2.84 -7.50 1.55
C GLN A 369 -3.51 -7.54 2.93
N ILE A 370 -3.34 -6.47 3.72
CA ILE A 370 -3.87 -6.36 5.08
C ILE A 370 -4.59 -5.02 5.17
N ASN A 371 -5.87 -5.06 5.53
CA ASN A 371 -6.68 -3.87 5.75
C ASN A 371 -6.24 -3.19 7.06
N LEU A 372 -5.82 -1.93 6.97
CA LEU A 372 -5.44 -1.07 8.08
C LEU A 372 -6.43 0.11 8.28
N SER A 373 -7.55 0.14 7.54
CA SER A 373 -8.59 1.15 7.66
C SER A 373 -9.13 1.24 9.08
N GLY A 374 -9.51 2.45 9.51
CA GLY A 374 -9.97 2.71 10.87
C GLY A 374 -8.86 2.77 11.92
N HIS A 375 -7.60 2.57 11.52
CA HIS A 375 -6.44 2.75 12.39
C HIS A 375 -5.55 3.89 11.86
N GLN A 376 -5.34 4.91 12.70
CA GLN A 376 -4.49 6.04 12.32
C GLN A 376 -3.02 5.61 12.23
N TRP A 377 -2.37 5.94 11.12
CA TRP A 377 -0.92 5.83 10.99
C TRP A 377 -0.20 6.79 11.94
N LEU A 378 0.70 6.27 12.79
CA LEU A 378 1.45 7.08 13.74
C LEU A 378 2.87 7.36 13.25
N PHE A 379 3.66 6.29 13.05
CA PHE A 379 5.05 6.37 12.60
C PHE A 379 5.59 5.00 12.21
N SER A 380 6.74 4.99 11.55
CA SER A 380 7.53 3.79 11.28
C SER A 380 8.78 3.76 12.15
N MET A 381 9.16 2.59 12.63
CA MET A 381 10.37 2.38 13.43
C MET A 381 11.34 1.46 12.70
N ARG A 382 12.49 1.97 12.28
CA ARG A 382 13.51 1.16 11.60
C ARG A 382 14.25 0.29 12.63
N SER A 383 14.47 -0.97 12.27
CA SER A 383 15.36 -1.90 12.96
C SER A 383 16.53 -2.22 12.02
N ALA A 384 17.70 -2.58 12.59
CA ALA A 384 18.88 -2.91 11.78
C ALA A 384 18.70 -4.20 10.96
N ASP A 385 18.03 -5.20 11.54
CA ASP A 385 17.96 -6.55 10.97
C ASP A 385 16.59 -6.88 10.36
N ASN A 386 15.59 -6.02 10.55
CA ASN A 386 14.22 -6.25 10.11
C ASN A 386 13.71 -5.09 9.24
N MET A 387 12.66 -5.36 8.47
CA MET A 387 11.85 -4.30 7.89
C MET A 387 11.40 -3.30 8.97
N PRO A 388 11.20 -2.02 8.64
CA PRO A 388 10.66 -1.07 9.59
C PRO A 388 9.31 -1.53 10.15
N ALA A 389 9.10 -1.39 11.45
CA ALA A 389 7.83 -1.71 12.08
C ALA A 389 6.83 -0.55 11.89
N LEU A 390 5.55 -0.90 11.82
CA LEU A 390 4.41 0.01 11.66
C LEU A 390 3.80 0.31 13.02
N CYS A 391 3.67 1.58 13.39
CA CYS A 391 2.92 1.97 14.58
C CYS A 391 1.54 2.53 14.19
N LEU A 392 0.50 1.85 14.63
CA LEU A 392 -0.90 2.20 14.37
C LEU A 392 -1.61 2.54 15.68
N ARG A 393 -2.49 3.54 15.64
CA ARG A 393 -3.35 3.86 16.78
C ARG A 393 -4.48 2.84 16.87
N HIS A 394 -4.59 2.19 18.01
CA HIS A 394 -5.77 1.41 18.39
C HIS A 394 -6.33 2.01 19.69
N ASP A 395 -7.48 2.67 19.59
CA ASP A 395 -8.09 3.41 20.70
C ASP A 395 -7.12 4.46 21.29
N VAL A 396 -6.75 4.33 22.57
CA VAL A 396 -5.80 5.22 23.25
C VAL A 396 -4.34 4.79 23.12
N ASP A 397 -4.08 3.60 22.56
CA ASP A 397 -2.76 2.98 22.50
C ASP A 397 -2.14 3.04 21.10
N GLY A 398 -0.81 3.03 21.04
CA GLY A 398 -0.06 2.85 19.79
C GLY A 398 0.50 1.43 19.71
N LEU A 399 0.00 0.60 18.79
CA LEU A 399 0.46 -0.78 18.63
C LEU A 399 1.51 -0.84 17.52
N VAL A 400 2.61 -1.53 17.82
CA VAL A 400 3.74 -1.72 16.91
C VAL A 400 3.64 -3.09 16.26
N TRP A 401 3.58 -3.09 14.95
CA TRP A 401 3.44 -4.24 14.07
C TRP A 401 4.70 -4.43 13.25
N GLN A 402 5.32 -5.61 13.33
CA GLN A 402 6.56 -5.95 12.66
C GLN A 402 6.28 -6.84 11.44
N PRO A 403 6.44 -6.32 10.21
CA PRO A 403 6.49 -7.15 9.02
C PRO A 403 7.73 -8.04 9.05
N ARG A 404 7.58 -9.33 8.76
CA ARG A 404 8.71 -10.26 8.69
C ARG A 404 8.46 -11.41 7.71
N ASN A 405 9.53 -11.82 7.06
CA ASN A 405 9.57 -13.07 6.32
C ASN A 405 9.65 -14.24 7.31
N VAL A 406 8.90 -15.30 7.04
CA VAL A 406 8.84 -16.50 7.88
C VAL A 406 9.60 -17.60 7.16
N MET A 407 10.64 -18.12 7.80
CA MET A 407 11.54 -19.15 7.24
C MET A 407 11.41 -20.50 7.96
N ALA A 408 10.38 -20.69 8.78
CA ALA A 408 10.23 -21.89 9.60
C ALA A 408 9.71 -23.07 8.78
N ASP A 409 10.37 -24.21 8.91
CA ASP A 409 10.02 -25.46 8.22
C ASP A 409 8.63 -25.93 8.69
N GLY A 410 7.67 -26.00 7.77
CA GLY A 410 6.29 -26.44 8.02
C GLY A 410 5.23 -25.34 8.14
N ASP A 411 5.60 -24.05 8.02
CA ASP A 411 4.61 -22.98 7.92
C ASP A 411 4.11 -22.82 6.48
N THR A 412 2.80 -22.69 6.30
CA THR A 412 2.19 -22.51 4.97
C THR A 412 2.37 -21.09 4.44
N ASP A 413 2.61 -20.12 5.33
CA ASP A 413 2.70 -18.71 4.95
C ASP A 413 4.12 -18.14 5.11
N SER A 414 4.62 -17.54 4.04
CA SER A 414 6.03 -17.08 3.93
C SER A 414 6.26 -15.69 4.52
N PHE A 415 5.19 -15.01 4.91
CA PHE A 415 5.23 -13.64 5.38
C PHE A 415 4.11 -13.38 6.39
N ARG A 416 4.37 -12.52 7.37
CA ARG A 416 3.36 -12.08 8.33
C ARG A 416 3.70 -10.73 8.91
N VAL A 417 2.68 -10.09 9.49
CA VAL A 417 2.82 -8.86 10.27
C VAL A 417 2.39 -9.17 11.70
N GLU A 418 3.30 -9.03 12.66
CA GLU A 418 3.04 -9.41 14.05
C GLU A 418 3.12 -8.23 15.02
N HIS A 419 2.22 -8.22 15.99
CA HIS A 419 2.29 -7.27 17.10
C HIS A 419 3.51 -7.58 17.98
N VAL A 420 4.38 -6.59 18.19
CA VAL A 420 5.64 -6.75 18.95
C VAL A 420 5.77 -5.82 20.15
N ALA A 421 5.03 -4.71 20.19
CA ALA A 421 5.07 -3.77 21.32
C ALA A 421 3.82 -2.86 21.35
N THR A 422 3.51 -2.35 22.55
CA THR A 422 2.41 -1.41 22.77
C THR A 422 2.93 -0.17 23.50
N PHE A 423 2.64 1.01 22.94
CA PHE A 423 2.78 2.29 23.62
C PHE A 423 1.45 2.64 24.28
N ASN A 424 1.34 2.34 25.57
CA ASN A 424 0.12 2.59 26.34
C ASN A 424 -0.19 4.10 26.39
N ALA A 425 -1.46 4.45 26.23
CA ALA A 425 -1.98 5.82 26.31
C ALA A 425 -1.30 6.80 25.33
N PHE A 426 -0.70 6.31 24.25
CA PHE A 426 0.02 7.15 23.28
C PHE A 426 -0.90 8.15 22.55
N GLY A 427 -2.18 7.80 22.37
CA GLY A 427 -3.19 8.71 21.84
C GLY A 427 -3.32 9.99 22.66
N TYR A 428 -3.28 9.90 24.00
CA TYR A 428 -3.29 11.08 24.88
C TYR A 428 -2.01 11.91 24.76
N VAL A 429 -0.86 11.25 24.61
CA VAL A 429 0.43 11.95 24.39
C VAL A 429 0.37 12.74 23.09
N GLN A 430 -0.18 12.15 22.05
CA GLN A 430 -0.40 12.79 20.77
C GLN A 430 -1.37 13.99 20.87
N ALA A 431 -2.54 13.79 21.48
CA ALA A 431 -3.55 14.83 21.65
C ALA A 431 -3.04 16.01 22.51
N SER A 432 -2.16 15.76 23.47
CA SER A 432 -1.57 16.81 24.31
C SER A 432 -0.56 17.73 23.60
N LYS A 433 -0.23 17.45 22.32
CA LYS A 433 0.75 18.23 21.55
C LYS A 433 0.10 18.92 20.35
N GLU A 434 -0.33 20.16 20.57
CA GLU A 434 -0.96 21.04 19.57
C GLU A 434 -0.08 21.27 18.32
N ASP A 435 1.26 21.18 18.46
CA ASP A 435 2.22 21.40 17.37
C ASP A 435 2.62 20.12 16.59
N ARG A 436 1.91 19.00 16.73
CA ARG A 436 2.27 17.73 16.06
C ARG A 436 2.36 17.83 14.54
N LYS A 437 1.59 18.73 13.90
CA LYS A 437 1.63 18.96 12.44
C LYS A 437 3.04 19.26 11.92
N PHE A 438 3.94 19.74 12.79
CA PHE A 438 5.35 20.02 12.46
C PHE A 438 6.33 18.89 12.82
N VAL A 439 5.92 17.88 13.60
CA VAL A 439 6.77 16.75 14.04
C VAL A 439 6.82 15.63 12.99
N VAL A 440 5.77 15.50 12.16
CA VAL A 440 5.71 14.54 11.04
C VAL A 440 6.57 15.00 9.85
N CYS A 441 7.09 16.24 9.89
CA CYS A 441 7.95 16.77 8.86
C CYS A 441 9.39 16.30 9.06
N THR A 442 9.66 15.04 8.68
CA THR A 442 10.70 14.64 7.72
C THR A 442 10.90 13.12 7.74
N ILE A 443 10.92 12.48 6.58
CA ILE A 443 11.49 11.14 6.30
C ILE A 443 13.01 11.06 6.69
N TYR A 444 13.57 12.10 7.30
CA TYR A 444 15.00 12.39 7.38
C TYR A 444 15.60 12.34 8.79
N PHE A 445 14.83 11.97 9.82
CA PHE A 445 15.40 11.73 11.16
C PHE A 445 15.74 10.26 11.36
N TYR A 446 17.02 9.92 11.22
CA TYR A 446 17.58 8.63 11.62
C TYR A 446 17.73 8.58 13.15
N ILE A 447 16.72 8.07 13.84
CA ILE A 447 16.88 7.61 15.22
C ILE A 447 16.97 6.08 15.18
N SER A 448 18.20 5.58 15.09
CA SER A 448 18.49 4.19 15.44
C SER A 448 18.59 4.14 16.96
N LEU A 449 17.67 3.44 17.62
CA LEU A 449 17.83 3.06 19.04
C LEU A 449 18.98 2.06 19.21
#